data_AF-A0A3C0RC27-F1
#
_entry.id   AF-A0A3C0RC27-F1
#
_cell.length_a   1.000
_cell.length_b   1.000
_cell.length_c   1.000
_cell.angle_alpha   90.00
_cell.angle_beta   90.00
_cell.angle_gamma   90.00
#
_symmetry.space_group_name_H-M   'P 1'
#
loop_
_entity.id
_entity.type
_entity.pdbx_description
1 polymer ?
#
loop_
_entity_poly.entity_id
_entity_poly.type
_entity_poly.pdbx_seq_one_letter_code
_entity_poly.pdbx_strand_id
1 'polypeptide(L)' 'FSLMASAIYILNDLMDIEEDKLHPEKKFRPIPSGQISKTEAYIFMGLLALASLGIA' A
#
# COMPACT_ATOMS: atom_id res chain seq x y z
N PHE A 1 -1.16 -12.28 -10.56
CA PHE A 1 -0.33 -11.31 -9.82
C PHE A 1 0.24 -10.33 -10.82
N SER A 2 0.03 -9.02 -10.66
CA SER A 2 0.60 -7.99 -11.53
C SER A 2 1.12 -6.84 -10.69
N LEU A 3 2.13 -6.12 -11.18
CA LEU A 3 2.69 -4.97 -10.49
C LEU A 3 1.63 -3.87 -10.24
N MET A 4 0.71 -3.69 -11.19
CA MET A 4 -0.40 -2.76 -11.06
C MET A 4 -1.38 -3.17 -9.94
N ALA A 5 -1.72 -4.46 -9.82
CA ALA A 5 -2.58 -4.93 -8.73
C ALA A 5 -1.91 -4.71 -7.35
N SER A 6 -0.60 -4.93 -7.26
CA SER A 6 0.16 -4.65 -6.04
C SER A 6 0.14 -3.16 -5.66
N ALA A 7 0.27 -2.26 -6.65
CA ALA A 7 0.14 -0.82 -6.42
C ALA A 7 -1.26 -0.43 -5.91
N ILE A 8 -2.31 -1.02 -6.48
CA ILE A 8 -3.70 -0.79 -6.04
C ILE A 8 -3.92 -1.28 -4.60
N TYR A 9 -3.33 -2.40 -4.19
CA TYR A 9 -3.43 -2.83 -2.79
C TYR A 9 -2.78 -1.86 -1.82
N ILE A 10 -1.61 -1.29 -2.17
CA ILE A 10 -0.97 -0.26 -1.36
C ILE A 10 -1.84 1.00 -1.29
N LEU A 11 -2.46 1.38 -2.41
CA LEU A 11 -3.40 2.50 -2.45
C LEU A 11 -4.58 2.27 -1.49
N ASN A 12 -5.15 1.06 -1.49
CA ASN A 12 -6.25 0.72 -0.58
C ASN A 12 -5.80 0.78 0.88
N ASP A 13 -4.66 0.20 1.24
CA ASP A 13 -4.13 0.26 2.61
C ASP A 13 -3.84 1.72 3.05
N LEU A 14 -3.49 2.61 2.12
CA LEU A 14 -3.31 4.04 2.39
C LEU A 14 -4.65 4.77 2.59
N MET A 15 -5.68 4.43 1.81
CA MET A 15 -7.03 5.02 1.93
C MET A 15 -7.73 4.56 3.21
N ASP A 16 -7.58 3.29 3.55
CA ASP A 16 -8.26 2.65 4.69
C ASP A 16 -7.48 2.82 6.01
N ILE A 17 -6.36 3.55 6.01
CA ILE A 17 -5.42 3.58 7.14
C ILE A 17 -6.07 3.94 8.48
N GLU A 18 -7.00 4.89 8.50
CA GLU A 18 -7.65 5.32 9.74
C GLU A 18 -8.69 4.30 10.23
N GLU A 19 -9.37 3.59 9.32
CA GLU A 19 -10.27 2.47 9.66
C GLU A 19 -9.45 1.27 10.15
N ASP A 20 -8.39 0.93 9.43
CA ASP A 20 -7.54 -0.21 9.72
C ASP A 20 -6.88 -0.09 11.10
N LYS A 21 -6.51 1.12 11.55
CA LYS A 21 -6.01 1.36 12.91
C LYS A 21 -7.00 0.97 14.01
N LEU A 22 -8.32 1.08 13.75
CA LEU A 22 -9.37 0.74 14.71
C LEU A 22 -9.76 -0.75 14.66
N HIS A 23 -9.42 -1.44 13.57
CA HIS A 23 -9.78 -2.83 13.36
C HIS A 23 -8.93 -3.77 14.24
N PRO A 24 -9.52 -4.83 14.87
CA PRO A 24 -8.81 -5.72 15.78
C PRO A 24 -7.58 -6.41 15.15
N GLU A 25 -7.69 -6.82 13.88
CA GLU A 25 -6.61 -7.47 13.13
C GLU A 25 -5.84 -6.53 12.18
N LYS A 26 -6.53 -5.74 11.34
CA LYS A 26 -5.89 -4.91 10.29
C LYS A 26 -4.98 -3.80 10.85
N LYS A 27 -5.10 -3.43 12.12
CA LYS A 27 -4.20 -2.46 12.76
C LYS A 27 -2.73 -2.90 12.78
N PHE A 28 -2.48 -4.20 12.62
CA PHE A 28 -1.14 -4.78 12.56
C PHE A 28 -0.56 -4.83 11.13
N ARG A 29 -1.29 -4.36 10.12
CA ARG A 29 -0.76 -4.19 8.77
C ARG A 29 0.43 -3.22 8.79
N PRO A 30 1.37 -3.32 7.83
CA PRO A 30 2.59 -2.51 7.86
C PRO A 30 2.36 -1.00 7.87
N ILE A 31 1.37 -0.49 7.13
CA ILE A 31 1.11 0.96 7.04
C ILE A 31 0.35 1.48 8.28
N PRO A 32 -0.80 0.89 8.70
CA PRO A 32 -1.52 1.32 9.91
C PRO A 32 -0.71 1.18 11.21
N SER A 33 0.13 0.15 11.32
CA SER A 33 1.01 -0.07 12.48
C SER A 33 2.23 0.87 12.54
N GLY A 34 2.53 1.58 11.45
CA GLY A 34 3.69 2.45 11.33
C GLY A 34 5.00 1.73 11.03
N GLN A 35 4.99 0.44 10.69
CA GLN A 35 6.17 -0.28 10.20
C GLN A 35 6.66 0.25 8.85
N ILE A 36 5.73 0.75 8.02
CA ILE A 36 6.01 1.48 6.77
C ILE A 36 5.36 2.85 6.88
N SER A 37 6.14 3.91 6.69
CA SER A 37 5.60 5.27 6.66
C SER A 37 4.71 5.51 5.43
N LYS A 38 3.77 6.45 5.52
CA LYS A 38 2.93 6.84 4.36
C LYS A 38 3.78 7.23 3.14
N THR A 39 4.89 7.91 3.37
CA THR A 39 5.83 8.33 2.31
C THR A 39 6.46 7.14 1.61
N GLU A 40 6.99 6.15 2.36
CA GLU A 40 7.57 4.93 1.78
C GLU A 40 6.54 4.14 0.99
N ALA A 41 5.30 4.04 1.49
CA ALA A 41 4.21 3.39 0.80
C ALA A 41 3.86 4.09 -0.54
N TYR A 42 3.77 5.42 -0.56
CA TYR A 42 3.54 6.17 -1.81
C TYR A 42 4.69 6.00 -2.82
N ILE A 43 5.94 6.02 -2.36
CA ILE A 43 7.11 5.78 -3.22
C ILE A 43 7.03 4.38 -3.83
N PHE A 44 6.80 3.36 -3.01
CA PHE A 44 6.75 1.97 -3.47
C PHE A 44 5.57 1.71 -4.40
N MET A 45 4.40 2.26 -4.09
CA MET A 45 3.22 2.25 -4.98
C MET A 45 3.55 2.87 -6.35
N GLY A 46 4.19 4.04 -6.37
CA GLY A 46 4.59 4.72 -7.61
C GLY A 46 5.59 3.90 -8.43
N LEU A 47 6.59 3.28 -7.78
CA LEU A 47 7.55 2.41 -8.44
C LEU A 47 6.87 1.19 -9.08
N LEU A 48 5.94 0.54 -8.37
CA LEU A 48 5.20 -0.60 -8.90
C LEU A 48 4.31 -0.20 -10.09
N ALA A 49 3.63 0.94 -10.01
CA ALA A 49 2.80 1.45 -11.09
C ALA A 49 3.65 1.76 -12.34
N LEU A 50 4.79 2.45 -12.17
CA LEU A 50 5.71 2.75 -13.28
C LEU A 50 6.31 1.48 -13.88
N ALA A 51 6.77 0.55 -13.04
CA ALA A 51 7.32 -0.72 -13.50
C ALA A 51 6.27 -1.56 -14.26
N SER A 52 4.98 -1.46 -13.88
CA SER A 52 3.90 -2.17 -14.59
C SER A 52 3.76 -1.74 -16.05
N LEU A 53 4.10 -0.50 -16.40
CA LEU A 53 4.07 0.00 -17.77
C LEU A 53 5.22 -0.57 -18.62
N GLY A 54 6.35 -0.91 -18.00
CA GLY A 54 7.52 -1.46 -18.70
C GLY A 54 7.43 -2.96 -18.99
N ILE A 55 6.49 -3.66 -18.37
CA ILE A 55 6.22 -5.10 -18.57
C ILE A 55 4.87 -5.37 -19.24
N ALA A 56 4.20 -4.31 -19.72
CA ALA A 56 2.92 -4.37 -20.41
C ALA A 56 3.06 -4.80 -21.87
#